data_AF-A0A846E6L2-F1
#
_entry.id   AF-A0A846E6L2-F1
#
_cell.length_a   1.000
_cell.length_b   1.000
_cell.length_c   1.000
_cell.angle_alpha   90.00
_cell.angle_beta   90.00
_cell.angle_gamma   90.00
#
_symmetry.space_group_name_H-M   'P 1'
#
loop_
_entity.id
_entity.type
_entity.pdbx_description
1 polymer ?
#
loop_
_entity_poly.entity_id
_entity_poly.type
_entity_poly.pdbx_seq_one_letter_code
_entity_poly.pdbx_strand_id
1 'polypeptide(L)'
;MTNRLSQSQSLYLRKHAENPIDWWPWCEEALLKAQQEDKPIFLSIGYSSCHWCTVMEGEAFSESAIADYMNANFIPIKVDREERPDLDSIYMQALQMMTGQGGWPLNIFLTPEDRVPFYGGTYFPVTPRYGRPGFLQILQSIRHFYETEKQKLAEFKQDILAGLQQSALFSTQGELGEDLLQKGLELSTGILSSSEMGPSFPMIPYAETALRFVRFSQESSRYNPQVVCPQRGCHLALGGIYDAVAGGFHRYTVDPTWTVPHFEKMLYDNGQIVEYLANLWSAGTHEPAFPNAIAGTFTWLNREMTAPESYFYAAQDADSFISPEAREPEEGAFYVWSFAELESLLSAEEFSELQNQFTVTSSGNFEGSNVLQRLHAGELSDLAQSAVAQLFTVRYGRSVADETPFPPAFNNHQAKTTQWPG
;
A
#
# COMPACT_ATOMS: atom_id res chain seq x y z
N MET A 1 11.68 3.23 26.96
CA MET A 1 10.62 2.78 27.91
C MET A 1 9.66 1.94 27.11
N THR A 2 9.20 0.81 27.63
CA THR A 2 8.27 -0.05 26.91
C THR A 2 6.83 0.36 27.23
N ASN A 3 6.05 0.69 26.21
CA ASN A 3 4.64 1.06 26.34
C ASN A 3 3.71 -0.16 26.26
N ARG A 4 2.40 0.07 26.28
CA ARG A 4 1.35 -0.97 26.35
C ARG A 4 1.28 -1.85 25.12
N LEU A 5 1.78 -1.39 23.97
CA LEU A 5 1.75 -2.16 22.73
C LEU A 5 2.66 -3.40 22.75
N SER A 6 3.58 -3.50 23.70
CA SER A 6 4.43 -4.69 23.90
C SER A 6 3.64 -5.98 24.13
N GLN A 7 2.41 -5.87 24.65
CA GLN A 7 1.51 -7.01 24.91
C GLN A 7 0.54 -7.28 23.76
N SER A 8 0.61 -6.51 22.66
CA SER A 8 -0.25 -6.70 21.49
C SER A 8 0.06 -8.01 20.77
N GLN A 9 -0.96 -8.59 20.12
CA GLN A 9 -0.78 -9.74 19.21
C GLN A 9 -0.22 -9.30 17.86
N SER A 10 -0.65 -8.14 17.36
CA SER A 10 -0.13 -7.50 16.15
C SER A 10 1.37 -7.26 16.22
N LEU A 11 2.09 -7.75 15.21
CA LEU A 11 3.50 -7.46 14.98
C LEU A 11 3.73 -5.97 14.70
N TYR A 12 2.83 -5.34 13.93
CA TYR A 12 2.88 -3.92 13.64
C TYR A 12 2.79 -3.07 14.92
N LEU A 13 1.85 -3.37 15.81
CA LEU A 13 1.74 -2.63 17.08
C LEU A 13 2.97 -2.85 17.96
N ARG A 14 3.50 -4.07 18.02
CA ARG A 14 4.73 -4.35 18.79
C ARG A 14 5.96 -3.62 18.25
N LYS A 15 6.03 -3.29 16.95
CA LYS A 15 7.10 -2.47 16.35
C LYS A 15 7.23 -1.12 17.08
N HIS A 16 6.10 -0.55 17.51
CA HIS A 16 6.02 0.74 18.21
C HIS A 16 6.12 0.65 19.75
N ALA A 17 6.40 -0.53 20.30
CA ALA A 17 6.36 -0.76 21.75
C ALA A 17 7.45 -0.01 22.52
N GLU A 18 8.55 0.37 21.86
CA GLU A 18 9.67 1.08 22.49
C GLU A 18 9.70 2.58 22.19
N ASN A 19 8.72 3.08 21.42
CA ASN A 19 8.63 4.50 21.08
C ASN A 19 8.44 5.33 22.35
N PRO A 20 8.99 6.57 22.38
CA PRO A 20 8.84 7.48 23.52
C PRO A 20 7.39 7.94 23.74
N ILE A 21 6.53 7.83 22.73
CA ILE A 21 5.08 8.06 22.85
C ILE A 21 4.45 6.91 23.68
N ASP A 22 3.64 7.27 24.67
CA ASP A 22 2.94 6.34 25.56
C ASP A 22 1.69 5.74 24.88
N TRP A 23 1.93 4.99 23.80
CA TRP A 23 0.88 4.43 22.96
C TRP A 23 -0.07 3.50 23.73
N TRP A 24 -1.35 3.65 23.41
CA TRP A 24 -2.41 2.72 23.76
C TRP A 24 -2.85 1.91 22.53
N PRO A 25 -3.24 0.63 22.69
CA PRO A 25 -4.10 0.00 21.70
C PRO A 25 -5.49 0.64 21.73
N TRP A 26 -6.31 0.37 20.72
CA TRP A 26 -7.73 0.73 20.79
C TRP A 26 -8.45 -0.15 21.82
N CYS A 27 -8.64 0.37 23.03
CA CYS A 27 -9.31 -0.34 24.12
C CYS A 27 -10.19 0.60 24.96
N GLU A 28 -11.11 0.02 25.74
CA GLU A 28 -12.07 0.77 26.56
C GLU A 28 -11.36 1.67 27.58
N GLU A 29 -10.27 1.20 28.19
CA GLU A 29 -9.51 1.96 29.18
C GLU A 29 -8.90 3.24 28.60
N ALA A 30 -8.36 3.18 27.37
CA ALA A 30 -7.82 4.35 26.69
C ALA A 30 -8.91 5.38 26.37
N LEU A 31 -10.06 4.90 25.91
CA LEU A 31 -11.21 5.73 25.55
C LEU A 31 -11.81 6.40 26.80
N LEU A 32 -11.95 5.66 27.91
CA LEU A 32 -12.42 6.21 29.18
C LEU A 32 -11.44 7.23 29.76
N LYS A 33 -10.13 6.96 29.67
CA LYS A 33 -9.09 7.90 30.11
C LYS A 33 -9.17 9.22 29.34
N ALA A 34 -9.36 9.16 28.02
CA ALA A 34 -9.52 10.35 27.18
C ALA A 34 -10.70 11.21 27.64
N GLN A 35 -11.83 10.58 27.95
CA GLN A 35 -13.02 11.24 28.46
C GLN A 35 -12.82 11.82 29.87
N GLN A 36 -12.19 11.08 30.78
CA GLN A 36 -11.96 11.53 32.16
C GLN A 36 -10.97 12.70 32.24
N GLU A 37 -9.96 12.73 31.36
CA GLU A 37 -8.94 13.77 31.34
C GLU A 37 -9.29 14.96 30.43
N ASP A 38 -10.41 14.91 29.70
CA ASP A 38 -10.77 15.88 28.66
C ASP A 38 -9.61 16.15 27.67
N LYS A 39 -8.99 15.05 27.21
CA LYS A 39 -7.88 15.07 26.26
C LYS A 39 -8.32 14.48 24.92
N PRO A 40 -8.13 15.20 23.80
CA PRO A 40 -8.38 14.64 22.47
C PRO A 40 -7.58 13.36 22.25
N ILE A 41 -8.17 12.45 21.48
CA ILE A 41 -7.49 11.23 21.06
C ILE A 41 -6.69 11.55 19.79
N PHE A 42 -5.41 11.18 19.77
CA PHE A 42 -4.65 11.08 18.53
C PHE A 42 -4.67 9.63 18.07
N LEU A 43 -5.48 9.33 17.06
CA LEU A 43 -5.60 8.00 16.48
C LEU A 43 -4.67 7.88 15.27
N SER A 44 -3.72 6.95 15.32
CA SER A 44 -2.80 6.66 14.21
C SER A 44 -2.96 5.22 13.74
N ILE A 45 -3.60 5.06 12.58
CA ILE A 45 -3.87 3.77 11.94
C ILE A 45 -2.80 3.50 10.86
N GLY A 46 -2.25 2.30 10.86
CA GLY A 46 -1.38 1.80 9.79
C GLY A 46 -1.31 0.27 9.84
N TYR A 47 -0.33 -0.31 9.17
CA TYR A 47 -0.15 -1.76 9.08
C TYR A 47 1.30 -2.08 8.76
N SER A 48 1.68 -3.36 8.90
CA SER A 48 3.08 -3.80 8.97
C SER A 48 3.94 -3.43 7.76
N SER A 49 3.41 -3.57 6.54
CA SER A 49 4.14 -3.32 5.27
C SER A 49 4.06 -1.87 4.76
N CYS A 50 3.44 -0.96 5.52
CA CYS A 50 3.23 0.43 5.12
C CYS A 50 4.52 1.25 5.23
N HIS A 51 5.17 1.57 4.11
CA HIS A 51 6.40 2.37 4.08
C HIS A 51 6.26 3.72 4.81
N TRP A 52 5.28 4.54 4.42
CA TRP A 52 5.08 5.87 5.04
C TRP A 52 4.75 5.80 6.54
N CYS A 53 4.25 4.66 7.02
CA CYS A 53 4.04 4.41 8.44
C CYS A 53 5.40 4.21 9.15
N THR A 54 6.32 3.44 8.54
CA THR A 54 7.72 3.30 9.00
C THR A 54 8.45 4.63 8.97
N VAL A 55 8.34 5.42 7.90
CA VAL A 55 8.99 6.74 7.80
C VAL A 55 8.53 7.68 8.92
N MET A 56 7.21 7.78 9.12
CA MET A 56 6.66 8.64 10.17
C MET A 56 7.03 8.16 11.58
N GLU A 57 7.19 6.85 11.77
CA GLU A 57 7.72 6.27 13.00
C GLU A 57 9.17 6.72 13.28
N GLY A 58 10.07 6.50 12.32
CA GLY A 58 11.49 6.77 12.47
C GLY A 58 11.78 8.27 12.63
N GLU A 59 11.04 9.11 11.93
CA GLU A 59 11.22 10.56 12.00
C GLU A 59 10.44 11.20 13.16
N ALA A 60 9.11 11.07 13.17
CA ALA A 60 8.23 11.90 14.00
C ALA A 60 7.91 11.27 15.36
N PHE A 61 7.60 9.98 15.40
CA PHE A 61 7.21 9.31 16.64
C PHE A 61 8.38 8.99 17.58
N SER A 62 9.60 9.06 17.06
CA SER A 62 10.84 8.86 17.81
C SER A 62 11.45 10.17 18.33
N GLU A 63 10.89 11.33 17.97
CA GLU A 63 11.39 12.63 18.40
C GLU A 63 10.87 12.98 19.81
N SER A 64 11.78 13.30 20.71
CA SER A 64 11.50 13.55 22.13
C SER A 64 10.51 14.69 22.38
N ALA A 65 10.65 15.83 21.71
CA ALA A 65 9.77 16.98 21.95
C ALA A 65 8.35 16.72 21.44
N ILE A 66 8.20 16.00 20.32
CA ILE A 66 6.90 15.53 19.82
C ILE A 66 6.28 14.55 20.82
N ALA A 67 7.04 13.56 21.29
CA ALA A 67 6.56 12.55 22.21
C ALA A 67 6.12 13.14 23.56
N ASP A 68 6.94 14.01 24.14
CA ASP A 68 6.64 14.70 25.40
C ASP A 68 5.37 15.54 25.28
N TYR A 69 5.22 16.28 24.18
CA TYR A 69 4.03 17.08 23.92
C TYR A 69 2.78 16.21 23.71
N MET A 70 2.89 15.11 22.95
CA MET A 70 1.78 14.16 22.74
C MET A 70 1.32 13.55 24.05
N ASN A 71 2.24 13.00 24.85
CA ASN A 71 1.94 12.33 26.11
C ASN A 71 1.28 13.29 27.12
N ALA A 72 1.64 14.57 27.10
CA ALA A 72 1.05 15.58 27.97
C ALA A 72 -0.37 15.99 27.54
N ASN A 73 -0.65 16.11 26.24
CA ASN A 73 -1.82 16.83 25.72
C ASN A 73 -2.88 15.96 25.05
N PHE A 74 -2.56 14.71 24.72
CA PHE A 74 -3.42 13.80 23.97
C PHE A 74 -3.46 12.42 24.62
N ILE A 75 -4.45 11.60 24.22
CA ILE A 75 -4.39 10.15 24.39
C ILE A 75 -3.96 9.53 23.05
N PRO A 76 -2.69 9.12 22.90
CA PRO A 76 -2.20 8.54 21.67
C PRO A 76 -2.62 7.07 21.55
N ILE A 77 -3.40 6.75 20.51
CA ILE A 77 -3.89 5.40 20.23
C ILE A 77 -3.32 4.93 18.87
N LYS A 78 -2.68 3.76 18.87
CA LYS A 78 -2.18 3.10 17.66
C LYS A 78 -3.10 1.94 17.29
N VAL A 79 -3.43 1.82 16.02
CA VAL A 79 -4.30 0.75 15.51
C VAL A 79 -3.64 0.08 14.31
N ASP A 80 -3.67 -1.25 14.32
CA ASP A 80 -3.39 -2.07 13.17
C ASP A 80 -4.65 -2.20 12.31
N ARG A 81 -4.57 -1.72 11.07
CA ARG A 81 -5.63 -1.83 10.06
C ARG A 81 -5.99 -3.29 9.77
N GLU A 82 -5.02 -4.21 9.82
CA GLU A 82 -5.24 -5.62 9.50
C GLU A 82 -6.05 -6.32 10.61
N GLU A 83 -5.92 -5.87 11.86
CA GLU A 83 -6.74 -6.37 12.98
C GLU A 83 -8.09 -5.63 13.10
N ARG A 84 -8.13 -4.33 12.75
CA ARG A 84 -9.32 -3.46 12.89
C ARG A 84 -9.67 -2.70 11.60
N PRO A 85 -10.01 -3.41 10.51
CA PRO A 85 -10.39 -2.78 9.25
C PRO A 85 -11.69 -1.97 9.35
N ASP A 86 -12.52 -2.25 10.37
CA ASP A 86 -13.72 -1.49 10.71
C ASP A 86 -13.38 -0.05 11.11
N LEU A 87 -12.39 0.15 11.99
CA LEU A 87 -11.95 1.48 12.41
C LEU A 87 -11.27 2.21 11.26
N ASP A 88 -10.40 1.52 10.52
CA ASP A 88 -9.75 2.05 9.34
C ASP A 88 -10.75 2.63 8.34
N SER A 89 -11.77 1.85 7.96
CA SER A 89 -12.79 2.28 7.00
C SER A 89 -13.55 3.52 7.47
N ILE A 90 -14.01 3.54 8.73
CA ILE A 90 -14.77 4.68 9.28
C ILE A 90 -13.94 5.96 9.23
N TYR A 91 -12.69 5.88 9.70
CA TYR A 91 -11.85 7.06 9.83
C TYR A 91 -11.19 7.49 8.52
N MET A 92 -10.97 6.56 7.58
CA MET A 92 -10.58 6.88 6.20
C MET A 92 -11.68 7.66 5.48
N GLN A 93 -12.95 7.24 5.62
CA GLN A 93 -14.09 7.97 5.05
C GLN A 93 -14.17 9.39 5.61
N ALA A 94 -13.99 9.55 6.93
CA ALA A 94 -13.94 10.88 7.54
C ALA A 94 -12.78 11.73 6.98
N LEU A 95 -11.58 11.17 6.79
CA LEU A 95 -10.47 11.90 6.19
C LEU A 95 -10.76 12.35 4.76
N GLN A 96 -11.36 11.46 3.95
CA GLN A 96 -11.74 11.76 2.58
C GLN A 96 -12.80 12.86 2.52
N MET A 97 -13.76 12.87 3.44
CA MET A 97 -14.73 13.97 3.56
C MET A 97 -14.07 15.30 3.91
N MET A 98 -13.07 15.29 4.80
CA MET A 98 -12.37 16.50 5.24
C MET A 98 -11.40 17.06 4.19
N THR A 99 -10.74 16.19 3.42
CA THR A 99 -9.59 16.58 2.60
C THR A 99 -9.74 16.27 1.11
N GLY A 100 -10.77 15.52 0.72
CA GLY A 100 -10.98 15.01 -0.63
C GLY A 100 -10.08 13.82 -1.02
N GLN A 101 -9.18 13.40 -0.14
CA GLN A 101 -8.18 12.37 -0.39
C GLN A 101 -7.96 11.52 0.87
N GLY A 102 -7.29 10.38 0.73
CA GLY A 102 -7.03 9.45 1.82
C GLY A 102 -5.73 8.69 1.61
N GLY A 103 -5.29 7.99 2.63
CA GLY A 103 -4.07 7.19 2.60
C GLY A 103 -3.54 6.87 3.99
N TRP A 104 -2.44 6.12 4.02
CA TRP A 104 -1.76 5.73 5.26
C TRP A 104 -0.36 6.37 5.35
N PRO A 105 0.16 6.65 6.55
CA PRO A 105 -0.46 6.46 7.87
C PRO A 105 -1.68 7.39 8.03
N LEU A 106 -2.77 6.84 8.54
CA LEU A 106 -4.02 7.59 8.74
C LEU A 106 -4.00 8.18 10.15
N ASN A 107 -3.82 9.49 10.24
CA ASN A 107 -3.70 10.21 11.51
C ASN A 107 -4.91 11.12 11.73
N ILE A 108 -5.69 10.84 12.76
CA ILE A 108 -6.97 11.49 13.02
C ILE A 108 -7.04 11.97 14.47
N PHE A 109 -7.56 13.18 14.66
CA PHE A 109 -7.84 13.75 15.97
C PHE A 109 -9.33 13.61 16.29
N LEU A 110 -9.64 12.95 17.40
CA LEU A 110 -11.01 12.67 17.84
C LEU A 110 -11.34 13.40 19.12
N THR A 111 -12.58 13.85 19.24
CA THR A 111 -13.13 14.30 20.52
C THR A 111 -13.26 13.12 21.50
N PRO A 112 -12.90 13.31 22.79
CA PRO A 112 -12.85 12.21 23.73
C PRO A 112 -14.22 11.62 24.10
N GLU A 113 -15.28 12.44 24.11
CA GLU A 113 -16.61 12.02 24.57
C GLU A 113 -17.34 11.09 23.59
N ASP A 114 -17.24 11.37 22.29
CA ASP A 114 -18.03 10.72 21.24
C ASP A 114 -17.18 10.22 20.06
N ARG A 115 -15.86 10.43 20.10
CA ARG A 115 -14.88 9.90 19.13
C ARG A 115 -15.12 10.42 17.71
N VAL A 116 -15.74 11.60 17.59
CA VAL A 116 -16.00 12.25 16.30
C VAL A 116 -14.71 12.88 15.79
N PRO A 117 -14.31 12.59 14.53
CA PRO A 117 -13.10 13.19 13.97
C PRO A 117 -13.33 14.66 13.68
N PHE A 118 -12.38 15.50 14.10
CA PHE A 118 -12.43 16.94 13.86
C PHE A 118 -11.21 17.49 13.12
N TYR A 119 -10.18 16.67 12.92
CA TYR A 119 -9.05 16.95 12.05
C TYR A 119 -8.36 15.65 11.64
N GLY A 120 -7.68 15.64 10.50
CA GLY A 120 -6.89 14.50 10.09
C GLY A 120 -5.96 14.78 8.93
N GLY A 121 -5.05 13.84 8.70
CA GLY A 121 -4.12 13.87 7.57
C GLY A 121 -3.46 12.51 7.38
N THR A 122 -2.69 12.40 6.30
CA THR A 122 -1.85 11.24 6.05
C THR A 122 -0.48 11.43 6.73
N TYR A 123 0.57 11.64 5.95
CA TYR A 123 1.92 11.91 6.46
C TYR A 123 2.06 13.35 7.01
N PHE A 124 2.57 13.48 8.25
CA PHE A 124 2.97 14.76 8.84
C PHE A 124 4.49 14.82 9.02
N PRO A 125 5.19 15.77 8.37
CA PRO A 125 6.65 15.85 8.44
C PRO A 125 7.10 16.40 9.80
N VAL A 126 8.29 16.01 10.27
CA VAL A 126 8.87 16.55 11.53
C VAL A 126 9.12 18.05 11.43
N THR A 127 9.75 18.47 10.34
CA THR A 127 10.05 19.87 10.03
C THR A 127 9.16 20.37 8.90
N PRO A 128 8.82 21.67 8.86
CA PRO A 128 8.02 22.22 7.77
C PRO A 128 8.67 21.96 6.41
N ARG A 129 7.93 21.31 5.50
CA ARG A 129 8.40 20.98 4.14
C ARG A 129 7.24 21.04 3.16
N TYR A 130 7.53 21.41 1.91
CA TYR A 130 6.54 21.49 0.82
C TYR A 130 5.28 22.30 1.17
N GLY A 131 5.45 23.39 1.93
CA GLY A 131 4.33 24.23 2.38
C GLY A 131 3.45 23.63 3.48
N ARG A 132 3.84 22.47 4.05
CA ARG A 132 3.14 21.84 5.17
C ARG A 132 3.84 22.18 6.50
N PRO A 133 3.08 22.44 7.59
CA PRO A 133 3.65 22.66 8.91
C PRO A 133 4.29 21.39 9.46
N GLY A 134 5.23 21.55 10.40
CA GLY A 134 5.83 20.42 11.11
C GLY A 134 4.84 19.80 12.10
N PHE A 135 5.01 18.52 12.43
CA PHE A 135 4.04 17.77 13.22
C PHE A 135 3.81 18.38 14.63
N LEU A 136 4.85 18.88 15.28
CA LEU A 136 4.71 19.58 16.57
C LEU A 136 3.83 20.84 16.46
N GLN A 137 3.95 21.60 15.37
CA GLN A 137 3.13 22.79 15.13
C GLN A 137 1.66 22.42 14.92
N ILE A 138 1.40 21.29 14.23
CA ILE A 138 0.05 20.74 14.07
C ILE A 138 -0.53 20.37 15.44
N LEU A 139 0.21 19.60 16.25
CA LEU A 139 -0.23 19.21 17.59
C LEU A 139 -0.57 20.43 18.48
N GLN A 140 0.27 21.46 18.44
CA GLN A 140 0.05 22.71 19.17
C GLN A 140 -1.20 23.45 18.70
N SER A 141 -1.37 23.58 17.38
CA SER A 141 -2.51 24.27 16.77
C SER A 141 -3.83 23.55 17.07
N ILE A 142 -3.82 22.22 16.99
CA ILE A 142 -4.99 21.37 17.27
C ILE A 142 -5.36 21.42 18.75
N ARG A 143 -4.38 21.36 19.66
CA ARG A 143 -4.67 21.49 21.09
C ARG A 143 -5.26 22.86 21.42
N HIS A 144 -4.69 23.93 20.86
CA HIS A 144 -5.22 25.28 21.05
C HIS A 144 -6.65 25.41 20.53
N PHE A 145 -6.91 24.94 19.30
CA PHE A 145 -8.25 24.93 18.70
C PHE A 145 -9.26 24.17 19.58
N TYR A 146 -8.88 22.98 20.06
CA TYR A 146 -9.74 22.18 20.94
C TYR A 146 -10.10 22.91 22.24
N GLU A 147 -9.19 23.70 22.80
CA GLU A 147 -9.41 24.44 24.05
C GLU A 147 -10.23 25.72 23.84
N THR A 148 -9.96 26.49 22.78
CA THR A 148 -10.47 27.85 22.62
C THR A 148 -11.67 27.97 21.70
N GLU A 149 -11.82 27.08 20.71
CA GLU A 149 -12.80 27.20 19.62
C GLU A 149 -13.95 26.19 19.78
N LYS A 150 -14.50 26.06 20.99
CA LYS A 150 -15.52 25.05 21.35
C LYS A 150 -16.77 25.09 20.46
N GLN A 151 -17.21 26.28 20.04
CA GLN A 151 -18.37 26.42 19.17
C GLN A 151 -18.08 25.88 17.75
N LYS A 152 -16.96 26.29 17.15
CA LYS A 152 -16.55 25.81 15.82
C LYS A 152 -16.33 24.30 15.82
N LEU A 153 -15.76 23.76 16.89
CA LEU A 153 -15.61 22.31 17.07
C LEU A 153 -16.97 21.61 17.07
N ALA A 154 -17.97 22.14 17.79
CA ALA A 154 -19.32 21.56 17.82
C ALA A 154 -20.00 21.58 16.45
N GLU A 155 -19.87 22.69 15.71
CA GLU A 155 -20.37 22.82 14.33
C GLU A 155 -19.71 21.79 13.40
N PHE A 156 -18.38 21.69 13.43
CA PHE A 156 -17.63 20.73 12.61
C PHE A 156 -18.03 19.27 12.90
N LYS A 157 -18.22 18.91 14.17
CA LYS A 157 -18.68 17.58 14.56
C LYS A 157 -20.05 17.26 13.99
N GLN A 158 -20.97 18.23 13.98
CA GLN A 158 -22.31 18.04 13.42
C GLN A 158 -22.24 17.79 11.91
N ASP A 159 -21.44 18.58 11.19
CA ASP A 159 -21.28 18.45 9.73
C ASP A 159 -20.69 17.08 9.35
N ILE A 160 -19.65 16.65 10.05
CA ILE A 160 -19.02 15.34 9.83
C ILE A 160 -19.99 14.20 10.14
N LEU A 161 -20.70 14.24 11.26
CA LEU A 161 -21.69 13.22 11.62
C LEU A 161 -22.83 13.16 10.61
N ALA A 162 -23.34 14.31 10.17
CA ALA A 162 -24.40 14.38 9.18
C ALA A 162 -23.95 13.78 7.83
N GLY A 163 -22.74 14.10 7.37
CA GLY A 163 -22.19 13.54 6.14
C GLY A 163 -21.95 12.03 6.23
N LEU A 164 -21.42 11.53 7.34
CA LEU A 164 -21.24 10.09 7.57
C LEU A 164 -22.59 9.36 7.61
N GLN A 165 -23.60 9.91 8.30
CA GLN A 165 -24.94 9.33 8.33
C GLN A 165 -25.59 9.33 6.94
N GLN A 166 -25.46 10.41 6.18
CA GLN A 166 -25.98 10.48 4.81
C GLN A 166 -25.33 9.44 3.89
N SER A 167 -24.03 9.18 4.06
CA SER A 167 -23.33 8.14 3.30
C SER A 167 -23.78 6.72 3.65
N ALA A 168 -24.24 6.49 4.89
CA ALA A 168 -24.77 5.21 5.35
C ALA A 168 -26.24 4.97 4.95
N LEU A 169 -26.98 6.06 4.65
CA LEU A 169 -28.38 5.99 4.23
C LEU A 169 -28.47 5.75 2.72
N PHE A 170 -28.58 4.48 2.33
CA PHE A 170 -28.96 4.14 0.96
C PHE A 170 -30.41 4.59 0.70
N SER A 171 -30.62 5.42 -0.32
CA SER A 171 -31.95 5.65 -0.85
C SER A 171 -32.48 4.34 -1.45
N THR A 172 -33.34 3.63 -0.72
CA THR A 172 -34.08 2.48 -1.26
C THR A 172 -35.26 2.91 -2.15
N GLN A 173 -35.41 4.21 -2.41
CA GLN A 173 -36.42 4.77 -3.30
C GLN A 173 -35.81 4.92 -4.70
N GLY A 174 -36.20 4.02 -5.59
CA GLY A 174 -35.80 4.00 -7.00
C GLY A 174 -36.11 2.64 -7.62
N GLU A 175 -36.60 2.60 -8.85
CA GLU A 175 -36.70 1.34 -9.59
C GLU A 175 -35.30 0.89 -10.02
N LEU A 176 -34.96 -0.37 -9.73
CA LEU A 176 -33.74 -0.99 -10.24
C LEU A 176 -33.94 -1.32 -11.71
N GLY A 177 -33.74 -0.33 -12.58
CA GLY A 177 -33.85 -0.44 -14.04
C GLY A 177 -32.52 -0.72 -14.74
N GLU A 178 -32.62 -1.14 -16.00
CA GLU A 178 -31.47 -1.40 -16.89
C GLU A 178 -30.57 -0.15 -17.04
N ASP A 179 -31.16 1.05 -17.13
CA ASP A 179 -30.43 2.32 -17.21
C ASP A 179 -29.52 2.55 -15.98
N LEU A 180 -29.98 2.18 -14.79
CA LEU A 180 -29.19 2.33 -13.56
C LEU A 180 -28.02 1.35 -13.54
N LEU A 181 -28.27 0.09 -13.96
CA LEU A 181 -27.22 -0.91 -14.10
C LEU A 181 -26.17 -0.45 -15.12
N GLN A 182 -26.59 -0.01 -16.31
CA GLN A 182 -25.69 0.50 -17.34
C GLN A 182 -24.86 1.67 -16.81
N LYS A 183 -25.50 2.65 -16.15
CA LYS A 183 -24.78 3.78 -15.55
C LYS A 183 -23.74 3.34 -14.52
N GLY A 184 -24.06 2.36 -13.68
CA GLY A 184 -23.12 1.80 -12.70
C GLY A 184 -21.93 1.09 -13.35
N LEU A 185 -22.19 0.31 -14.41
CA LEU A 185 -21.14 -0.38 -15.18
C LEU A 185 -20.24 0.62 -15.92
N GLU A 186 -20.80 1.68 -16.50
CA GLU A 186 -20.05 2.74 -17.16
C GLU A 186 -19.17 3.52 -16.19
N LEU A 187 -19.71 3.89 -15.03
CA LEU A 187 -18.93 4.55 -13.96
C LEU A 187 -17.78 3.66 -13.48
N SER A 188 -18.05 2.37 -13.26
CA SER A 188 -17.04 1.39 -12.84
C SER A 188 -15.94 1.22 -13.89
N THR A 189 -16.32 1.19 -15.17
CA THR A 189 -15.35 1.09 -16.28
C THR A 189 -14.53 2.37 -16.39
N GLY A 190 -15.15 3.54 -16.17
CA GLY A 190 -14.47 4.84 -16.19
C GLY A 190 -13.37 4.97 -15.13
N ILE A 191 -13.50 4.33 -13.97
CA ILE A 191 -12.46 4.29 -12.92
C ILE A 191 -11.16 3.67 -13.43
N LEU A 192 -11.25 2.76 -14.41
CA LEU A 192 -10.07 2.09 -14.99
C LEU A 192 -9.41 2.90 -16.10
N SER A 193 -10.00 4.01 -16.54
CA SER A 193 -9.38 4.84 -17.57
C SER A 193 -8.05 5.43 -17.09
N SER A 194 -7.08 5.55 -17.99
CA SER A 194 -5.76 6.07 -17.64
C SER A 194 -5.86 7.50 -17.13
N SER A 195 -5.23 7.78 -15.99
CA SER A 195 -4.99 9.14 -15.52
C SER A 195 -3.71 9.67 -16.15
N GLU A 196 -3.67 10.96 -16.48
CA GLU A 196 -2.44 11.63 -16.96
C GLU A 196 -1.51 12.03 -15.79
N MET A 197 -2.00 11.98 -14.55
CA MET A 197 -1.26 12.40 -13.36
C MET A 197 -1.54 11.49 -12.15
N GLY A 198 -0.57 11.39 -11.25
CA GLY A 198 -0.72 10.71 -9.97
C GLY A 198 -0.57 9.19 -10.04
N PRO A 199 -0.82 8.50 -8.91
CA PRO A 199 -0.60 7.07 -8.78
C PRO A 199 -1.61 6.23 -9.58
N SER A 200 -1.21 5.01 -9.93
CA SER A 200 -2.07 4.04 -10.61
C SER A 200 -2.30 2.79 -9.77
N PHE A 201 -3.57 2.45 -9.56
CA PHE A 201 -4.00 1.32 -8.73
C PHE A 201 -4.59 0.18 -9.59
N PRO A 202 -4.44 -1.10 -9.17
CA PRO A 202 -5.05 -2.25 -9.85
C PRO A 202 -6.58 -2.15 -10.01
N MET A 203 -7.28 -1.69 -8.97
CA MET A 203 -8.74 -1.49 -8.96
C MET A 203 -9.53 -2.74 -9.42
N ILE A 204 -9.10 -3.93 -9.00
CA ILE A 204 -9.59 -5.21 -9.54
C ILE A 204 -11.11 -5.42 -9.41
N PRO A 205 -11.80 -5.03 -8.31
CA PRO A 205 -13.26 -5.15 -8.25
C PRO A 205 -13.98 -4.37 -9.38
N TYR A 206 -13.44 -3.21 -9.76
CA TYR A 206 -13.94 -2.44 -10.90
C TYR A 206 -13.52 -3.06 -12.23
N ALA A 207 -12.32 -3.63 -12.31
CA ALA A 207 -11.82 -4.37 -13.48
C ALA A 207 -12.68 -5.59 -13.82
N GLU A 208 -13.05 -6.38 -12.81
CA GLU A 208 -13.99 -7.51 -12.92
C GLU A 208 -15.39 -7.06 -13.33
N THR A 209 -15.87 -5.96 -12.74
CA THR A 209 -17.16 -5.38 -13.12
C THR A 209 -17.17 -4.92 -14.58
N ALA A 210 -16.11 -4.26 -15.03
CA ALA A 210 -15.94 -3.84 -16.43
C ALA A 210 -15.80 -5.04 -17.38
N LEU A 211 -15.11 -6.10 -16.97
CA LEU A 211 -15.01 -7.32 -17.78
C LEU A 211 -16.37 -8.00 -17.95
N ARG A 212 -17.21 -8.00 -16.91
CA ARG A 212 -18.61 -8.46 -17.01
C ARG A 212 -19.43 -7.54 -17.92
N PHE A 213 -19.15 -6.23 -17.92
CA PHE A 213 -19.83 -5.26 -18.78
C PHE A 213 -19.65 -5.54 -20.28
N VAL A 214 -18.55 -6.18 -20.69
CA VAL A 214 -18.33 -6.62 -22.10
C VAL A 214 -19.50 -7.43 -22.67
N ARG A 215 -20.24 -8.17 -21.82
CA ARG A 215 -21.40 -8.97 -22.24
C ARG A 215 -22.63 -8.15 -22.59
N PHE A 216 -22.71 -6.92 -22.08
CA PHE A 216 -23.87 -6.04 -22.20
C PHE A 216 -23.60 -4.79 -23.04
N SER A 217 -22.33 -4.43 -23.23
CA SER A 217 -21.94 -3.19 -23.88
C SER A 217 -22.40 -3.17 -25.34
N GLN A 218 -23.18 -2.14 -25.69
CA GLN A 218 -23.47 -1.75 -27.08
C GLN A 218 -22.41 -0.74 -27.56
N GLU A 219 -22.32 -0.50 -28.87
CA GLU A 219 -21.32 0.42 -29.49
C GLU A 219 -21.36 1.86 -28.97
N SER A 220 -22.40 2.27 -28.23
CA SER A 220 -22.65 3.64 -27.79
C SER A 220 -22.13 4.01 -26.39
N SER A 221 -21.46 3.09 -25.67
CA SER A 221 -20.98 3.40 -24.31
C SER A 221 -19.81 4.40 -24.31
N ARG A 222 -19.77 5.27 -23.30
CA ARG A 222 -18.70 6.28 -23.13
C ARG A 222 -17.32 5.65 -22.97
N TYR A 223 -17.25 4.49 -22.33
CA TYR A 223 -16.01 3.72 -22.14
C TYR A 223 -16.19 2.35 -22.77
N ASN A 224 -15.24 1.92 -23.59
CA ASN A 224 -15.29 0.64 -24.28
C ASN A 224 -14.62 -0.45 -23.40
N PRO A 225 -15.38 -1.34 -22.74
CA PRO A 225 -14.80 -2.34 -21.86
C PRO A 225 -13.96 -3.39 -22.60
N GLN A 226 -14.21 -3.64 -23.90
CA GLN A 226 -13.37 -4.52 -24.74
C GLN A 226 -11.96 -3.97 -24.95
N VAL A 227 -11.75 -2.66 -24.80
CA VAL A 227 -10.43 -2.03 -24.90
C VAL A 227 -9.81 -1.84 -23.52
N VAL A 228 -10.59 -1.32 -22.57
CA VAL A 228 -10.11 -0.97 -21.23
C VAL A 228 -9.66 -2.19 -20.43
N CYS A 229 -10.39 -3.32 -20.52
CA CYS A 229 -10.05 -4.51 -19.72
C CYS A 229 -8.72 -5.16 -20.15
N PRO A 230 -8.48 -5.46 -21.46
CA PRO A 230 -7.18 -5.96 -21.90
C PRO A 230 -6.03 -5.01 -21.57
N GLN A 231 -6.23 -3.70 -21.75
CA GLN A 231 -5.22 -2.70 -21.43
C GLN A 231 -4.86 -2.72 -19.93
N ARG A 232 -5.85 -2.83 -19.03
CA ARG A 232 -5.61 -3.00 -17.59
C ARG A 232 -4.82 -4.27 -17.30
N GLY A 233 -5.13 -5.38 -17.95
CA GLY A 233 -4.35 -6.61 -17.85
C GLY A 233 -2.88 -6.41 -18.24
N CYS A 234 -2.61 -5.71 -19.36
CA CYS A 234 -1.26 -5.37 -19.78
C CYS A 234 -0.56 -4.44 -18.80
N HIS A 235 -1.24 -3.41 -18.27
CA HIS A 235 -0.66 -2.54 -17.24
C HIS A 235 -0.21 -3.32 -16.00
N LEU A 236 -0.96 -4.36 -15.62
CA LEU A 236 -0.62 -5.22 -14.49
C LEU A 236 0.56 -6.14 -14.81
N ALA A 237 0.47 -6.92 -15.89
CA ALA A 237 1.44 -7.96 -16.21
C ALA A 237 2.74 -7.45 -16.84
N LEU A 238 2.73 -6.26 -17.45
CA LEU A 238 3.91 -5.63 -18.05
C LEU A 238 4.43 -4.44 -17.23
N GLY A 239 3.60 -3.86 -16.36
CA GLY A 239 4.01 -2.77 -15.48
C GLY A 239 5.08 -3.20 -14.48
N GLY A 240 5.85 -2.22 -13.96
CA GLY A 240 6.80 -2.46 -12.87
C GLY A 240 6.14 -2.85 -11.54
N ILE A 241 4.80 -2.89 -11.51
CA ILE A 241 4.04 -3.48 -10.41
C ILE A 241 4.18 -5.01 -10.36
N TYR A 242 4.42 -5.69 -11.48
CA TYR A 242 4.71 -7.12 -11.48
C TYR A 242 6.21 -7.33 -11.24
N ASP A 243 6.55 -8.13 -10.24
CA ASP A 243 7.94 -8.51 -9.97
C ASP A 243 8.37 -9.55 -11.00
N ALA A 244 9.02 -9.09 -12.07
CA ALA A 244 9.49 -9.96 -13.14
C ALA A 244 10.54 -10.97 -12.68
N VAL A 245 11.27 -10.69 -11.59
CA VAL A 245 12.36 -11.53 -11.09
C VAL A 245 11.85 -12.67 -10.22
N ALA A 246 10.96 -12.36 -9.28
CA ALA A 246 10.54 -13.31 -8.26
C ALA A 246 9.05 -13.68 -8.32
N GLY A 247 8.26 -12.96 -9.10
CA GLY A 247 6.81 -13.13 -9.21
C GLY A 247 6.02 -12.41 -8.11
N GLY A 248 4.71 -12.37 -8.29
CA GLY A 248 3.80 -11.57 -7.46
C GLY A 248 3.75 -10.11 -7.90
N PHE A 249 2.76 -9.41 -7.39
CA PHE A 249 2.45 -8.02 -7.70
C PHE A 249 2.65 -7.16 -6.45
N HIS A 250 3.39 -6.08 -6.63
CA HIS A 250 3.44 -4.94 -5.73
C HIS A 250 2.09 -4.20 -5.72
N ARG A 251 1.89 -3.26 -4.81
CA ARG A 251 0.53 -2.79 -4.49
C ARG A 251 -0.07 -1.80 -5.50
N TYR A 252 0.68 -0.79 -5.89
CA TYR A 252 0.28 0.24 -6.86
C TYR A 252 1.52 1.00 -7.32
N THR A 253 1.43 1.80 -8.38
CA THR A 253 2.54 2.66 -8.83
C THR A 253 2.33 4.11 -8.45
N VAL A 254 3.42 4.81 -8.13
CA VAL A 254 3.38 6.24 -7.76
C VAL A 254 3.14 7.16 -8.97
N ASP A 255 3.29 6.61 -10.16
CA ASP A 255 3.18 7.29 -11.43
C ASP A 255 2.05 6.72 -12.32
N PRO A 256 1.58 7.51 -13.32
CA PRO A 256 0.52 7.09 -14.23
C PRO A 256 0.98 6.07 -15.29
N THR A 257 2.29 5.86 -15.44
CA THR A 257 2.90 5.02 -16.48
C THR A 257 3.10 3.57 -16.05
N TRP A 258 2.65 3.20 -14.85
CA TRP A 258 2.80 1.85 -14.29
C TRP A 258 4.26 1.43 -14.13
N THR A 259 5.16 2.36 -13.81
CA THR A 259 6.61 2.12 -13.77
C THR A 259 7.11 1.83 -12.36
N VAL A 260 6.94 2.74 -11.42
CA VAL A 260 7.57 2.69 -10.09
C VAL A 260 6.55 2.26 -9.05
N PRO A 261 6.66 1.05 -8.47
CA PRO A 261 5.72 0.57 -7.48
C PRO A 261 5.98 1.15 -6.08
N HIS A 262 4.97 1.10 -5.23
CA HIS A 262 5.17 0.84 -3.80
C HIS A 262 5.34 -0.66 -3.60
N PHE A 263 6.47 -1.07 -3.03
CA PHE A 263 6.99 -2.44 -3.18
C PHE A 263 6.36 -3.48 -2.25
N GLU A 264 5.42 -3.08 -1.38
CA GLU A 264 4.66 -4.03 -0.57
C GLU A 264 3.80 -4.94 -1.46
N LYS A 265 3.69 -6.22 -1.08
CA LYS A 265 2.83 -7.20 -1.78
C LYS A 265 1.75 -7.68 -0.84
N MET A 266 0.48 -7.47 -1.20
CA MET A 266 -0.66 -7.91 -0.41
C MET A 266 -1.23 -9.20 -1.00
N LEU A 267 -1.49 -10.22 -0.16
CA LEU A 267 -2.02 -11.50 -0.62
C LEU A 267 -3.36 -11.33 -1.35
N TYR A 268 -4.25 -10.50 -0.79
CA TYR A 268 -5.59 -10.30 -1.34
C TYR A 268 -5.56 -9.57 -2.69
N ASP A 269 -4.58 -8.67 -2.92
CA ASP A 269 -4.41 -7.99 -4.21
C ASP A 269 -3.90 -8.99 -5.26
N ASN A 270 -2.89 -9.78 -4.90
CA ASN A 270 -2.33 -10.82 -5.76
C ASN A 270 -3.37 -11.86 -6.19
N GLY A 271 -4.19 -12.35 -5.25
CA GLY A 271 -5.27 -13.30 -5.55
C GLY A 271 -6.29 -12.74 -6.54
N GLN A 272 -6.70 -11.48 -6.34
CA GLN A 272 -7.63 -10.80 -7.24
C GLN A 272 -7.02 -10.57 -8.63
N ILE A 273 -5.75 -10.15 -8.70
CA ILE A 273 -5.06 -9.93 -9.99
C ILE A 273 -4.95 -11.24 -10.77
N VAL A 274 -4.57 -12.34 -10.12
CA VAL A 274 -4.49 -13.67 -10.75
C VAL A 274 -5.84 -14.10 -11.32
N GLU A 275 -6.91 -13.95 -10.55
CA GLU A 275 -8.28 -14.24 -11.02
C GLU A 275 -8.64 -13.39 -12.25
N TYR A 276 -8.35 -12.09 -12.19
CA TYR A 276 -8.64 -11.16 -13.29
C TYR A 276 -7.90 -11.50 -14.58
N LEU A 277 -6.59 -11.78 -14.50
CA LEU A 277 -5.79 -12.19 -15.65
C LEU A 277 -6.28 -13.51 -16.26
N ALA A 278 -6.69 -14.47 -15.42
CA ALA A 278 -7.28 -15.74 -15.87
C ALA A 278 -8.66 -15.53 -16.53
N ASN A 279 -9.48 -14.62 -16.00
CA ASN A 279 -10.77 -14.25 -16.56
C ASN A 279 -10.62 -13.53 -17.90
N LEU A 280 -9.64 -12.64 -18.05
CA LEU A 280 -9.30 -12.00 -19.33
C LEU A 280 -8.89 -13.02 -20.39
N TRP A 281 -8.02 -13.97 -20.02
CA TRP A 281 -7.62 -15.06 -20.90
C TRP A 281 -8.84 -15.88 -21.36
N SER A 282 -9.67 -16.29 -20.41
CA SER A 282 -10.90 -17.05 -20.70
C SER A 282 -11.92 -16.27 -21.54
N ALA A 283 -11.89 -14.94 -21.47
CA ALA A 283 -12.71 -14.05 -22.28
C ALA A 283 -12.15 -13.81 -23.70
N GLY A 284 -11.00 -14.39 -24.05
CA GLY A 284 -10.40 -14.33 -25.38
C GLY A 284 -9.24 -13.34 -25.54
N THR A 285 -8.74 -12.75 -24.43
CA THR A 285 -7.53 -11.93 -24.46
C THR A 285 -6.30 -12.80 -24.21
N HIS A 286 -5.64 -13.24 -25.28
CA HIS A 286 -4.52 -14.18 -25.19
C HIS A 286 -3.15 -13.48 -25.21
N GLU A 287 -2.92 -12.56 -24.28
CA GLU A 287 -1.61 -11.94 -24.08
C GLU A 287 -0.66 -12.93 -23.35
N PRO A 288 0.47 -13.37 -23.97
CA PRO A 288 1.36 -14.37 -23.36
C PRO A 288 1.97 -13.97 -22.01
N ALA A 289 2.07 -12.67 -21.71
CA ALA A 289 2.52 -12.22 -20.39
C ALA A 289 1.58 -12.65 -19.24
N PHE A 290 0.29 -12.86 -19.50
CA PHE A 290 -0.70 -13.18 -18.46
C PHE A 290 -0.46 -14.54 -17.79
N PRO A 291 -0.36 -15.68 -18.53
CA PRO A 291 -0.06 -16.97 -17.91
C PRO A 291 1.30 -16.99 -17.19
N ASN A 292 2.29 -16.27 -17.70
CA ASN A 292 3.60 -16.14 -17.05
C ASN A 292 3.49 -15.40 -15.71
N ALA A 293 2.75 -14.29 -15.68
CA ALA A 293 2.54 -13.54 -14.44
C ALA A 293 1.74 -14.35 -13.40
N ILE A 294 0.74 -15.12 -13.84
CA ILE A 294 -0.01 -16.05 -12.99
C ILE A 294 0.92 -17.12 -12.40
N ALA A 295 1.72 -17.80 -13.23
CA ALA A 295 2.63 -18.86 -12.80
C ALA A 295 3.72 -18.33 -11.84
N GLY A 296 4.29 -17.16 -12.14
CA GLY A 296 5.25 -16.48 -11.27
C GLY A 296 4.63 -16.11 -9.92
N THR A 297 3.37 -15.64 -9.91
CA THR A 297 2.65 -15.34 -8.67
C THR A 297 2.38 -16.58 -7.82
N PHE A 298 2.05 -17.73 -8.43
CA PHE A 298 1.95 -18.99 -7.69
C PHE A 298 3.29 -19.46 -7.11
N THR A 299 4.38 -19.25 -7.85
CA THR A 299 5.73 -19.56 -7.37
C THR A 299 6.08 -18.69 -6.16
N TRP A 300 5.84 -17.39 -6.24
CA TRP A 300 5.97 -16.46 -5.11
C TRP A 300 5.10 -16.85 -3.91
N LEU A 301 3.83 -17.21 -4.13
CA LEU A 301 2.90 -17.61 -3.08
C LEU A 301 3.42 -18.81 -2.26
N ASN A 302 3.89 -19.85 -2.96
CA ASN A 302 4.43 -21.05 -2.32
C ASN A 302 5.77 -20.76 -1.63
N ARG A 303 6.61 -19.93 -2.26
CA ARG A 303 7.93 -19.58 -1.76
C ARG A 303 7.84 -18.71 -0.52
N GLU A 304 7.09 -17.61 -0.53
CA GLU A 304 7.21 -16.54 0.49
C GLU A 304 5.97 -16.36 1.35
N MET A 305 4.80 -16.75 0.85
CA MET A 305 3.53 -16.40 1.48
C MET A 305 2.85 -17.58 2.18
N THR A 306 3.48 -18.76 2.22
CA THR A 306 2.94 -19.96 2.88
C THR A 306 3.71 -20.25 4.16
N ALA A 307 3.01 -20.26 5.29
CA ALA A 307 3.56 -20.63 6.59
C ALA A 307 3.72 -22.16 6.70
N PRO A 308 4.68 -22.66 7.52
CA PRO A 308 4.88 -24.10 7.75
C PRO A 308 3.61 -24.84 8.21
N GLU A 309 2.71 -24.15 8.91
CA GLU A 309 1.44 -24.65 9.40
C GLU A 309 0.34 -24.68 8.33
N SER A 310 0.67 -24.42 7.06
CA SER A 310 -0.25 -24.36 5.91
C SER A 310 -1.25 -23.19 5.93
N TYR A 311 -0.95 -22.13 6.70
CA TYR A 311 -1.63 -20.84 6.57
C TYR A 311 -0.94 -19.97 5.51
N PHE A 312 -1.64 -18.93 5.05
CA PHE A 312 -1.02 -17.89 4.24
C PHE A 312 -0.71 -16.65 5.08
N TYR A 313 0.44 -16.02 4.82
CA TYR A 313 0.73 -14.68 5.31
C TYR A 313 -0.14 -13.65 4.57
N ALA A 314 -0.52 -12.55 5.25
CA ALA A 314 -1.44 -11.57 4.67
C ALA A 314 -0.74 -10.56 3.74
N ALA A 315 0.52 -10.22 4.04
CA ALA A 315 1.30 -9.21 3.34
C ALA A 315 2.79 -9.50 3.42
N GLN A 316 3.54 -8.88 2.52
CA GLN A 316 5.00 -8.83 2.48
C GLN A 316 5.47 -7.37 2.52
N ASP A 317 6.46 -7.10 3.36
CA ASP A 317 7.04 -5.78 3.57
C ASP A 317 7.74 -5.24 2.31
N ALA A 318 7.67 -3.93 2.12
CA ALA A 318 8.34 -3.19 1.04
C ALA A 318 9.80 -2.85 1.39
N ASP A 319 10.09 -2.78 2.69
CA ASP A 319 11.34 -2.24 3.20
C ASP A 319 12.39 -3.34 3.42
N SER A 320 13.67 -3.03 3.19
CA SER A 320 14.80 -3.95 3.44
C SER A 320 15.99 -3.23 4.06
N PHE A 321 16.67 -3.87 5.02
CA PHE A 321 17.89 -3.31 5.60
C PHE A 321 19.08 -3.57 4.67
N ILE A 322 19.68 -2.50 4.14
CA ILE A 322 20.84 -2.58 3.24
C ILE A 322 22.18 -2.88 3.95
N SER A 323 22.22 -2.76 5.29
CA SER A 323 23.35 -3.16 6.12
C SER A 323 22.92 -3.49 7.55
N PRO A 324 23.68 -4.30 8.31
CA PRO A 324 23.40 -4.58 9.72
C PRO A 324 23.38 -3.31 10.60
N GLU A 325 24.16 -2.30 10.22
CA GLU A 325 24.26 -1.02 10.93
C GLU A 325 23.19 0.00 10.50
N ALA A 326 22.43 -0.29 9.44
CA ALA A 326 21.37 0.59 8.97
C ALA A 326 20.38 0.88 10.10
N ARG A 327 20.11 2.17 10.34
CA ARG A 327 19.16 2.58 11.38
C ARG A 327 17.75 2.18 10.98
N GLU A 328 17.34 2.59 9.79
CA GLU A 328 16.04 2.34 9.17
C GLU A 328 16.20 1.46 7.91
N PRO A 329 15.19 0.68 7.53
CA PRO A 329 15.19 -0.04 6.27
C PRO A 329 14.76 0.88 5.11
N GLU A 330 15.09 0.50 3.88
CA GLU A 330 14.82 1.28 2.66
C GLU A 330 13.76 0.60 1.79
N GLU A 331 12.78 1.36 1.30
CA GLU A 331 11.71 0.86 0.42
C GLU A 331 12.29 0.43 -0.92
N GLY A 332 11.95 -0.77 -1.38
CA GLY A 332 12.27 -1.20 -2.73
C GLY A 332 13.71 -1.63 -2.96
N ALA A 333 14.63 -1.42 -2.01
CA ALA A 333 16.06 -1.70 -2.15
C ALA A 333 16.37 -3.14 -2.61
N PHE A 334 15.54 -4.12 -2.19
CA PHE A 334 15.67 -5.51 -2.60
C PHE A 334 15.27 -5.77 -4.08
N TYR A 335 14.34 -4.96 -4.61
CA TYR A 335 13.69 -5.20 -5.90
C TYR A 335 14.28 -4.38 -7.05
N VAL A 336 15.09 -3.36 -6.74
CA VAL A 336 15.67 -2.45 -7.74
C VAL A 336 17.14 -2.77 -8.05
N TRP A 337 17.59 -2.29 -9.21
CA TRP A 337 18.89 -2.64 -9.78
C TRP A 337 19.63 -1.43 -10.33
N SER A 338 20.88 -1.22 -9.93
CA SER A 338 21.69 -0.19 -10.58
C SER A 338 22.11 -0.64 -11.98
N PHE A 339 22.32 0.31 -12.90
CA PHE A 339 22.79 -0.03 -14.26
C PHE A 339 24.12 -0.79 -14.23
N ALA A 340 25.07 -0.33 -13.41
CA ALA A 340 26.38 -0.94 -13.28
C ALA A 340 26.30 -2.35 -12.66
N GLU A 341 25.38 -2.56 -11.72
CA GLU A 341 25.12 -3.90 -11.16
C GLU A 341 24.64 -4.85 -12.26
N LEU A 342 23.61 -4.48 -13.03
CA LEU A 342 23.10 -5.30 -14.13
C LEU A 342 24.17 -5.61 -15.18
N GLU A 343 24.95 -4.59 -15.59
CA GLU A 343 26.05 -4.74 -16.56
C GLU A 343 27.15 -5.69 -16.05
N SER A 344 27.41 -5.67 -14.74
CA SER A 344 28.44 -6.53 -14.13
C SER A 344 27.98 -7.98 -13.90
N LEU A 345 26.69 -8.17 -13.64
CA LEU A 345 26.11 -9.47 -13.33
C LEU A 345 25.89 -10.28 -14.61
N LEU A 346 25.35 -9.65 -15.66
CA LEU A 346 24.88 -10.33 -16.86
C LEU A 346 25.97 -10.42 -17.93
N SER A 347 25.88 -11.43 -18.81
CA SER A 347 26.69 -11.42 -20.03
C SER A 347 26.30 -10.24 -20.94
N ALA A 348 27.17 -9.84 -21.86
CA ALA A 348 26.87 -8.72 -22.76
C ALA A 348 25.61 -8.96 -23.63
N GLU A 349 25.36 -10.22 -24.00
CA GLU A 349 24.16 -10.61 -24.75
C GLU A 349 22.91 -10.53 -23.86
N GLU A 350 22.96 -11.10 -22.64
CA GLU A 350 21.85 -11.03 -21.67
C GLU A 350 21.52 -9.61 -21.26
N PHE A 351 22.54 -8.78 -21.00
CA PHE A 351 22.35 -7.39 -20.64
C PHE A 351 21.69 -6.61 -21.77
N SER A 352 22.20 -6.74 -23.01
CA SER A 352 21.60 -6.09 -24.17
C SER A 352 20.16 -6.53 -24.40
N GLU A 353 19.85 -7.81 -24.18
CA GLU A 353 18.49 -8.31 -24.34
C GLU A 353 17.57 -7.86 -23.20
N LEU A 354 18.07 -7.80 -21.97
CA LEU A 354 17.31 -7.23 -20.85
C LEU A 354 16.93 -5.77 -21.14
N GLN A 355 17.84 -4.97 -21.71
CA GLN A 355 17.55 -3.60 -22.12
C GLN A 355 16.52 -3.49 -23.27
N ASN A 356 16.42 -4.51 -24.13
CA ASN A 356 15.41 -4.56 -25.19
C ASN A 356 14.02 -4.92 -24.64
N GLN A 357 13.95 -5.71 -23.57
CA GLN A 357 12.69 -6.22 -23.01
C GLN A 357 12.17 -5.39 -21.83
N PHE A 358 13.05 -4.71 -21.10
CA PHE A 358 12.74 -3.99 -19.87
C PHE A 358 13.29 -2.56 -19.84
N THR A 359 12.68 -1.71 -19.01
CA THR A 359 13.19 -0.37 -18.73
C THR A 359 14.52 -0.45 -17.96
N VAL A 360 15.63 -0.23 -18.67
CA VAL A 360 16.97 -0.18 -18.07
C VAL A 360 17.72 1.03 -18.62
N THR A 361 18.00 2.00 -17.75
CA THR A 361 18.73 3.22 -18.10
C THR A 361 19.89 3.47 -17.13
N SER A 362 20.92 4.18 -17.59
CA SER A 362 22.08 4.52 -16.75
C SER A 362 21.74 5.47 -15.60
N SER A 363 20.70 6.29 -15.75
CA SER A 363 20.20 7.18 -14.69
C SER A 363 19.23 6.51 -13.71
N GLY A 364 18.75 5.31 -14.02
CA GLY A 364 17.63 4.69 -13.31
C GLY A 364 16.28 5.36 -13.62
N ASN A 365 15.21 4.71 -13.15
CA ASN A 365 13.84 5.22 -13.12
C ASN A 365 13.29 5.39 -11.69
N PHE A 366 14.06 4.99 -10.67
CA PHE A 366 13.76 5.14 -9.25
C PHE A 366 15.05 5.38 -8.46
N GLU A 367 15.25 6.59 -7.94
CA GLU A 367 16.37 6.95 -7.05
C GLU A 367 17.78 6.55 -7.56
N GLY A 368 18.01 6.60 -8.88
CA GLY A 368 19.27 6.18 -9.50
C GLY A 368 19.36 4.68 -9.84
N SER A 369 18.35 3.91 -9.47
CA SER A 369 18.19 2.48 -9.76
C SER A 369 17.05 2.23 -10.76
N ASN A 370 16.96 1.01 -11.27
CA ASN A 370 15.97 0.58 -12.25
C ASN A 370 14.99 -0.41 -11.61
N VAL A 371 13.72 -0.07 -11.71
CA VAL A 371 12.59 -1.00 -11.66
C VAL A 371 12.42 -1.60 -13.04
N LEU A 372 12.36 -2.93 -13.13
CA LEU A 372 12.22 -3.65 -14.40
C LEU A 372 10.75 -3.67 -14.86
N GLN A 373 10.35 -2.68 -15.66
CA GLN A 373 9.04 -2.67 -16.34
C GLN A 373 9.21 -3.24 -17.76
N ARG A 374 8.33 -4.15 -18.19
CA ARG A 374 8.37 -4.68 -19.56
C ARG A 374 7.96 -3.63 -20.59
N LEU A 375 8.74 -3.52 -21.66
CA LEU A 375 8.51 -2.58 -22.76
C LEU A 375 7.49 -3.07 -23.78
N HIS A 376 7.39 -4.40 -23.92
CA HIS A 376 6.65 -5.03 -25.01
C HIS A 376 5.78 -6.19 -24.53
N ALA A 377 4.61 -6.31 -25.15
CA ALA A 377 3.73 -7.47 -25.06
C ALA A 377 4.36 -8.71 -25.72
N GLY A 378 3.85 -9.89 -25.40
CA GLY A 378 4.32 -11.16 -25.92
C GLY A 378 5.23 -11.93 -24.96
N GLU A 379 5.84 -12.99 -25.47
CA GLU A 379 6.76 -13.85 -24.73
C GLU A 379 8.12 -13.17 -24.51
N LEU A 380 8.77 -13.48 -23.39
CA LEU A 380 10.18 -13.13 -23.20
C LEU A 380 11.05 -14.11 -24.00
N SER A 381 12.11 -13.60 -24.61
CA SER A 381 13.14 -14.45 -25.23
C SER A 381 13.82 -15.33 -24.18
N ASP A 382 14.35 -16.49 -24.61
CA ASP A 382 15.09 -17.40 -23.71
C ASP A 382 16.25 -16.68 -23.00
N LEU A 383 16.88 -15.73 -23.70
CA LEU A 383 17.98 -14.94 -23.17
C LEU A 383 17.51 -13.94 -22.09
N ALA A 384 16.36 -13.29 -22.28
CA ALA A 384 15.75 -12.47 -21.24
C ALA A 384 15.32 -13.29 -20.01
N GLN A 385 14.78 -14.50 -20.24
CA GLN A 385 14.43 -15.42 -19.16
C GLN A 385 15.67 -15.88 -18.37
N SER A 386 16.78 -16.18 -19.06
CA SER A 386 18.08 -16.48 -18.44
C SER A 386 18.57 -15.32 -17.58
N ALA A 387 18.56 -14.10 -18.13
CA ALA A 387 18.97 -12.90 -17.40
C ALA A 387 18.17 -12.72 -16.10
N VAL A 388 16.83 -12.80 -16.18
CA VAL A 388 15.93 -12.67 -15.03
C VAL A 388 16.16 -13.78 -13.99
N ALA A 389 16.39 -15.02 -14.42
CA ALA A 389 16.72 -16.13 -13.51
C ALA A 389 18.08 -15.94 -12.80
N GLN A 390 19.05 -15.30 -13.47
CA GLN A 390 20.32 -14.93 -12.86
C GLN A 390 20.13 -13.83 -11.81
N LEU A 391 19.31 -12.81 -12.10
CA LEU A 391 18.95 -11.77 -11.12
C LEU A 391 18.26 -12.36 -9.89
N PHE A 392 17.37 -13.34 -10.08
CA PHE A 392 16.77 -14.09 -8.96
C PHE A 392 17.85 -14.79 -8.12
N THR A 393 18.78 -15.49 -8.79
CA THR A 393 19.85 -16.22 -8.11
C THR A 393 20.73 -15.30 -7.28
N VAL A 394 21.00 -14.10 -7.78
CA VAL A 394 21.72 -13.06 -7.04
C VAL A 394 20.93 -12.67 -5.80
N ARG A 395 19.68 -12.20 -5.93
CA ARG A 395 18.92 -11.67 -4.77
C ARG A 395 18.50 -12.72 -3.75
N TYR A 396 18.23 -13.96 -4.18
CA TYR A 396 17.76 -15.03 -3.30
C TYR A 396 18.86 -16.00 -2.88
N GLY A 397 20.08 -15.87 -3.42
CA GLY A 397 21.21 -16.76 -3.14
C GLY A 397 21.00 -18.22 -3.57
N ARG A 398 20.01 -18.49 -4.43
CA ARG A 398 19.60 -19.84 -4.85
C ARG A 398 18.90 -19.83 -6.20
N SER A 399 18.90 -20.99 -6.88
CA SER A 399 18.25 -21.15 -8.19
C SER A 399 16.74 -20.96 -8.11
N VAL A 400 16.13 -20.46 -9.19
CA VAL A 400 14.67 -20.36 -9.38
C VAL A 400 13.97 -21.72 -9.23
N ALA A 401 14.68 -22.82 -9.53
CA ALA A 401 14.15 -24.18 -9.39
C ALA A 401 14.09 -24.68 -7.93
N ASP A 402 14.64 -23.94 -6.96
CA ASP A 402 14.51 -24.28 -5.55
C ASP A 402 13.13 -23.88 -5.02
N GLU A 403 12.29 -24.89 -4.80
CA GLU A 403 10.94 -24.76 -4.26
C GLU A 403 10.89 -24.65 -2.73
N THR A 404 12.05 -24.65 -2.05
CA THR A 404 12.08 -24.57 -0.59
C THR A 404 11.45 -23.25 -0.11
N PRO A 405 10.48 -23.29 0.82
CA PRO A 405 9.88 -22.08 1.37
C PRO A 405 10.93 -21.11 1.94
N PHE A 406 10.58 -19.85 1.86
CA PHE A 406 11.37 -18.69 2.22
C PHE A 406 10.73 -18.01 3.44
N PRO A 407 11.07 -18.44 4.66
CA PRO A 407 10.38 -17.97 5.85
C PRO A 407 10.71 -16.48 6.13
N PRO A 408 9.72 -15.68 6.57
CA PRO A 408 9.96 -14.28 6.90
C PRO A 408 10.78 -14.14 8.18
N ALA A 409 11.44 -12.98 8.35
CA ALA A 409 11.96 -12.58 9.63
C ALA A 409 10.82 -12.21 10.59
N PHE A 410 10.93 -12.58 11.87
CA PHE A 410 9.90 -12.33 12.87
C PHE A 410 10.02 -10.95 13.54
N ASN A 411 11.15 -10.25 13.36
CA ASN A 411 11.41 -8.91 13.90
C ASN A 411 12.63 -8.26 13.22
N ASN A 412 12.83 -6.96 13.49
CA ASN A 412 13.95 -6.18 12.94
C ASN A 412 15.33 -6.74 13.32
N HIS A 413 15.50 -7.29 14.52
CA HIS A 413 16.78 -7.87 14.93
C HIS A 413 17.12 -9.07 14.04
N GLN A 414 16.18 -9.98 13.81
CA GLN A 414 16.38 -11.10 12.91
C GLN A 414 16.63 -10.63 11.48
N ALA A 415 15.87 -9.64 10.99
CA ALA A 415 16.08 -9.09 9.65
C ALA A 415 17.49 -8.52 9.46
N LYS A 416 18.08 -7.87 10.48
CA LYS A 416 19.44 -7.30 10.42
C LYS A 416 20.56 -8.32 10.61
N THR A 417 20.31 -9.39 11.38
CA THR A 417 21.36 -10.32 11.83
C THR A 417 21.36 -11.64 11.09
N THR A 418 20.31 -11.97 10.34
CA THR A 418 20.28 -13.16 9.49
C THR A 418 21.28 -12.99 8.35
N GLN A 419 22.21 -13.93 8.22
CA GLN A 419 23.12 -13.95 7.08
C GLN A 419 22.33 -14.27 5.81
N TRP A 420 22.20 -13.27 4.95
CA TRP A 420 21.55 -13.38 3.66
C TRP A 420 22.56 -13.85 2.61
N PRO A 421 22.33 -14.97 1.90
CA PRO A 421 23.26 -15.49 0.91
C PRO A 421 23.22 -14.73 -0.43
N GLY A 422 22.19 -13.93 -0.66
CA GLY A 422 21.98 -13.13 -1.88
C GLY A 422 22.18 -11.63 -1.71
#